data_AF-A0A3B9TXX8-F1
#
_entry.id   AF-A0A3B9TXX8-F1
#
_cell.length_a   1.000
_cell.length_b   1.000
_cell.length_c   1.000
_cell.angle_alpha   90.00
_cell.angle_beta   90.00
_cell.angle_gamma   90.00
#
_symmetry.space_group_name_H-M   'P 1'
#
loop_
_entity.id
_entity.type
_entity.pdbx_description
1 polymer ?
#
loop_
_entity_poly.entity_id
_entity_poly.type
_entity_poly.pdbx_seq_one_letter_code
_entity_poly.pdbx_strand_id
1 'polypeptide(L)'
;VPELLDEVIPANIRRSDQMKIGAPLSEAEVLDEMRAIAGRNRIVTSMIGMGYYDCHTPPVILRNVLENPAWYTAYTPYQPEISQGRLEAILNFQTMVLELTGMDIANGSLLDEATAAAEGMAMAFRANRAKASIFRVDPDTHPQTIAVLRTRA
;
A
#
# COMPACT_ATOMS: atom_id res chain seq x y z
N VAL A 1 26.47 9.46 24.45
CA VAL A 1 25.87 9.39 23.08
C VAL A 1 26.91 9.67 22.00
N PRO A 2 27.68 10.78 22.01
CA PRO A 2 28.66 11.05 20.94
C PRO A 2 29.72 9.96 20.79
N GLU A 3 30.29 9.49 21.91
CA GLU A 3 31.29 8.41 21.96
C GLU A 3 30.77 7.11 21.35
N LEU A 4 29.55 6.67 21.72
CA LEU A 4 28.90 5.50 21.11
C LEU A 4 28.73 5.66 19.59
N LEU A 5 28.39 6.85 19.10
CA LEU A 5 28.25 7.10 17.68
C LEU A 5 29.59 7.10 16.95
N ASP A 6 30.66 7.57 17.61
CA ASP A 6 32.03 7.56 17.06
C ASP A 6 32.57 6.12 16.97
N GLU A 7 32.20 5.24 17.90
CA GLU A 7 32.59 3.82 17.90
C GLU A 7 31.82 2.98 16.88
N VAL A 8 30.52 3.23 16.70
CA VAL A 8 29.64 2.37 15.87
C VAL A 8 29.59 2.80 14.41
N ILE A 9 29.67 4.10 14.13
CA ILE A 9 29.53 4.63 12.76
C ILE A 9 30.92 4.94 12.19
N PRO A 10 31.35 4.25 11.12
CA PRO A 10 32.63 4.54 10.48
C PRO A 10 32.74 6.01 10.07
N ALA A 11 33.83 6.67 10.47
CA ALA A 11 34.02 8.11 10.28
C ALA A 11 33.98 8.54 8.80
N ASN A 12 34.38 7.66 7.88
CA ASN A 12 34.40 7.95 6.44
C ASN A 12 33.01 8.04 5.79
N ILE A 13 31.96 7.56 6.45
CA ILE A 13 30.56 7.68 5.98
C ILE A 13 29.69 8.53 6.90
N ARG A 14 30.23 8.99 8.04
CA ARG A 14 29.49 9.81 8.99
C ARG A 14 29.35 11.24 8.45
N ARG A 15 28.10 11.70 8.37
CA ARG A 15 27.82 13.11 8.03
C ARG A 15 28.36 14.03 9.13
N SER A 16 29.10 15.06 8.73
CA SER A 16 29.74 16.03 9.62
C SER A 16 28.94 17.33 9.80
N ASP A 17 28.01 17.63 8.89
CA ASP A 17 27.14 18.79 8.95
C ASP A 17 25.72 18.47 9.45
N GLN A 18 25.02 19.51 9.89
CA GLN A 18 23.61 19.42 10.27
C GLN A 18 22.73 19.32 9.02
N MET A 19 21.61 18.60 9.15
CA MET A 19 20.61 18.59 8.09
C MET A 19 20.07 19.99 7.87
N LYS A 20 19.99 20.41 6.61
CA LYS A 20 19.33 21.65 6.21
C LYS A 20 17.81 21.46 6.15
N ILE A 21 17.24 21.06 7.29
CA ILE A 21 15.80 21.01 7.52
C ILE A 21 15.43 22.18 8.43
N GLY A 22 14.23 22.75 8.27
CA GLY A 22 13.79 23.91 9.04
C GLY A 22 13.78 23.68 10.54
N ALA A 23 13.46 24.74 11.31
CA ALA A 23 13.27 24.60 12.75
C ALA A 23 12.14 23.59 13.06
N PRO A 24 12.26 22.79 14.13
CA PRO A 24 11.19 21.88 14.52
C PRO A 24 9.94 22.68 14.91
N LEU A 25 8.79 22.13 14.54
CA LEU A 25 7.48 22.62 14.93
C LEU A 25 6.94 21.77 16.09
N SER A 26 6.13 22.37 16.95
CA SER A 26 5.31 21.64 17.92
C SER A 26 4.20 20.85 17.22
N GLU A 27 3.63 19.86 17.92
CA GLU A 27 2.53 19.05 17.38
C GLU A 27 1.35 19.92 16.89
N ALA A 28 0.98 20.95 17.65
CA ALA A 28 -0.10 21.87 17.28
C ALA A 28 0.23 22.66 16.00
N GLU A 29 1.45 23.18 15.90
CA GLU A 29 1.90 23.92 14.72
C GLU A 29 1.91 23.04 13.47
N VAL A 30 2.37 21.79 13.58
CA VAL A 30 2.34 20.83 12.46
C VAL A 30 0.91 20.56 11.99
N LEU A 31 -0.02 20.33 12.92
CA LEU A 31 -1.42 20.07 12.58
C LEU A 31 -2.08 21.27 11.89
N ASP A 32 -1.80 22.49 12.35
CA ASP A 32 -2.34 23.70 11.74
C ASP A 32 -1.75 23.96 10.34
N GLU A 33 -0.44 23.75 10.17
CA GLU A 33 0.20 23.83 8.85
C GLU A 33 -0.37 22.77 7.88
N MET A 34 -0.50 21.52 8.32
CA MET A 34 -1.08 20.45 7.53
C MET A 34 -2.54 20.74 7.14
N ARG A 35 -3.35 21.30 8.04
CA ARG A 35 -4.72 21.74 7.73
C ARG A 35 -4.73 22.86 6.69
N ALA A 36 -3.83 23.83 6.80
CA ALA A 36 -3.72 24.92 5.84
C ALA A 36 -3.32 24.43 4.43
N ILE A 37 -2.45 23.41 4.35
CA ILE A 37 -2.10 22.76 3.07
C ILE A 37 -3.29 21.97 2.54
N ALA A 38 -3.93 21.13 3.37
CA ALA A 38 -5.08 20.33 2.99
C ALA A 38 -6.27 21.18 2.52
N GLY A 39 -6.47 22.36 3.11
CA GLY A 39 -7.50 23.33 2.71
C GLY A 39 -7.33 23.91 1.30
N ARG A 40 -6.19 23.66 0.63
CA ARG A 40 -5.99 24.01 -0.79
C ARG A 40 -6.61 22.99 -1.74
N ASN A 41 -6.95 21.79 -1.25
CA ASN A 41 -7.59 20.76 -2.06
C ASN A 41 -9.06 21.10 -2.29
N ARG A 42 -9.57 20.79 -3.48
CA ARG A 42 -10.99 20.91 -3.81
C ARG A 42 -11.65 19.53 -3.82
N ILE A 43 -12.52 19.29 -2.85
CA ILE A 43 -13.35 18.08 -2.81
C ILE A 43 -14.51 18.29 -3.80
N VAL A 44 -14.63 17.39 -4.78
CA VAL A 44 -15.70 17.40 -5.79
C VAL A 44 -16.31 16.00 -5.90
N THR A 45 -17.53 15.92 -6.40
CA THR A 45 -18.11 14.65 -6.84
C THR A 45 -17.38 14.20 -8.11
N SER A 46 -16.44 13.28 -7.95
CA SER A 46 -15.66 12.74 -9.05
C SER A 46 -16.38 11.53 -9.66
N MET A 47 -16.76 11.66 -10.93
CA MET A 47 -17.33 10.58 -11.74
C MET A 47 -16.36 10.10 -12.84
N ILE A 48 -15.05 10.25 -12.58
CA ILE A 48 -13.99 9.88 -13.53
C ILE A 48 -13.90 8.35 -13.70
N GLY A 49 -14.11 7.59 -12.61
CA GLY A 49 -13.95 6.14 -12.60
C GLY A 49 -12.48 5.74 -12.70
N MET A 50 -12.13 4.96 -13.72
CA MET A 50 -10.75 4.51 -13.97
C MET A 50 -10.12 3.74 -12.80
N GLY A 51 -10.90 2.90 -12.12
CA GLY A 51 -10.42 2.06 -11.01
C GLY A 51 -10.56 2.70 -9.63
N TYR A 52 -10.96 3.98 -9.55
CA TYR A 52 -11.22 4.67 -8.28
C TYR A 52 -12.66 5.17 -8.25
N TYR A 53 -13.42 4.68 -7.28
CA TYR A 53 -14.84 4.98 -7.11
C TYR A 53 -15.09 5.38 -5.66
N ASP A 54 -15.84 6.47 -5.45
CA ASP A 54 -16.17 6.92 -4.10
C ASP A 54 -17.03 5.89 -3.36
N CYS A 55 -16.85 5.77 -2.05
CA CYS A 55 -17.59 4.82 -1.24
C CYS A 55 -17.84 5.37 0.18
N HIS A 56 -18.98 5.00 0.76
CA HIS A 56 -19.25 5.33 2.16
C HIS A 56 -18.51 4.34 3.07
N THR A 57 -17.42 4.80 3.68
CA THR A 57 -16.73 4.03 4.72
C THR A 57 -17.56 4.04 6.01
N PRO A 58 -18.03 2.89 6.52
CA PRO A 58 -18.83 2.87 7.73
C PRO A 58 -18.09 3.52 8.92
N PRO A 59 -18.70 4.49 9.65
CA PRO A 59 -18.02 5.21 10.73
C PRO A 59 -17.47 4.30 11.83
N VAL A 60 -18.10 3.14 12.06
CA VAL A 60 -17.63 2.15 13.03
C VAL A 60 -16.29 1.53 12.62
N ILE A 61 -16.04 1.33 11.32
CA ILE A 61 -14.78 0.81 10.79
C ILE A 61 -13.72 1.90 10.82
N LEU A 62 -14.06 3.11 10.36
CA LEU A 62 -13.16 4.27 10.39
C LEU A 62 -12.60 4.50 11.80
N ARG A 63 -13.48 4.62 12.79
CA ARG A 63 -13.10 4.94 14.17
C ARG A 63 -12.38 3.80 14.89
N ASN A 64 -12.84 2.56 14.75
CA ASN A 64 -12.37 1.45 15.60
C ASN A 64 -11.27 0.59 14.96
N VAL A 65 -11.02 0.76 13.66
CA VAL A 65 -9.97 0.05 12.91
C VAL A 65 -8.94 1.03 12.37
N LEU A 66 -9.34 1.95 11.48
CA LEU A 66 -8.38 2.83 10.78
C LEU A 66 -7.71 3.84 11.73
N GLU A 67 -8.48 4.43 12.65
CA GLU A 67 -8.01 5.42 13.62
C GLU A 67 -7.56 4.79 14.96
N ASN A 68 -7.51 3.45 15.04
CA ASN A 68 -7.17 2.75 16.27
C ASN A 68 -5.74 2.17 16.22
N PRO A 69 -4.81 2.66 17.06
CA PRO A 69 -3.42 2.17 17.05
C PRO A 69 -3.28 0.69 17.36
N ALA A 70 -4.24 0.07 18.04
CA ALA A 70 -4.22 -1.38 18.27
C ALA A 70 -4.28 -2.20 16.96
N TRP A 71 -4.78 -1.61 15.87
CA TRP A 71 -4.87 -2.25 14.56
C TRP A 71 -3.71 -1.88 13.62
N TYR A 72 -3.20 -0.65 13.64
CA TYR A 72 -2.20 -0.19 12.66
C TYR A 72 -0.75 -0.14 13.17
N THR A 73 -0.49 -0.36 14.46
CA THR A 73 0.89 -0.32 15.00
C THR A 73 1.62 -1.66 14.93
N ALA A 74 0.89 -2.78 14.92
CA ALA A 74 1.47 -4.10 14.74
C ALA A 74 1.91 -4.30 13.27
N TYR A 75 3.01 -5.04 13.07
CA TYR A 75 3.52 -5.38 11.74
C TYR A 75 3.08 -6.78 11.28
N THR A 76 3.76 -7.33 10.29
CA THR A 76 3.51 -8.66 9.72
C THR A 76 3.31 -9.73 10.80
N PRO A 77 2.30 -10.61 10.68
CA PRO A 77 2.00 -11.68 11.64
C PRO A 77 3.01 -12.84 11.64
N TYR A 78 4.28 -12.55 11.94
CA TYR A 78 5.31 -13.58 12.12
C TYR A 78 5.12 -14.43 13.39
N GLN A 79 4.40 -13.92 14.38
CA GLN A 79 4.09 -14.62 15.65
C GLN A 79 2.58 -14.90 15.71
N PRO A 80 2.10 -15.99 15.11
CA PRO A 80 0.68 -16.23 14.90
C PRO A 80 -0.13 -16.27 16.20
N GLU A 81 0.44 -16.77 17.30
CA GLU A 81 -0.22 -16.96 18.61
C GLU A 81 -0.72 -15.64 19.20
N ILE A 82 -0.01 -14.55 18.95
CA ILE A 82 -0.36 -13.19 19.40
C ILE A 82 -0.92 -12.33 18.27
N SER A 83 -1.34 -12.96 17.17
CA SER A 83 -1.72 -12.29 15.92
C SER A 83 -3.03 -12.77 15.32
N GLN A 84 -3.77 -13.62 16.04
CA GLN A 84 -4.97 -14.28 15.52
C GLN A 84 -6.03 -13.30 15.00
N GLY A 85 -6.27 -12.16 15.68
CA GLY A 85 -7.29 -11.20 15.25
C GLY A 85 -7.07 -10.64 13.84
N ARG A 86 -5.84 -10.28 13.48
CA ARG A 86 -5.54 -9.80 12.12
C ARG A 86 -5.46 -10.92 11.08
N LEU A 87 -4.99 -12.10 11.50
CA LEU A 87 -4.97 -13.28 10.62
C LEU A 87 -6.39 -13.70 10.23
N GLU A 88 -7.33 -13.64 11.18
CA GLU A 88 -8.75 -13.89 10.91
C GLU A 88 -9.34 -12.83 9.96
N ALA A 89 -9.02 -11.54 10.15
CA ALA A 89 -9.44 -10.49 9.23
C ALA A 89 -8.90 -10.70 7.79
N ILE A 90 -7.64 -11.13 7.66
CA ILE A 90 -7.03 -11.48 6.36
C ILE A 90 -7.72 -12.70 5.74
N LEU A 91 -8.05 -13.71 6.55
CA LEU A 91 -8.81 -14.88 6.07
C LEU A 91 -10.20 -14.48 5.57
N ASN A 92 -10.90 -13.61 6.30
CA ASN A 92 -12.19 -13.06 5.88
C ASN A 92 -12.07 -12.27 4.55
N PHE A 93 -10.99 -11.51 4.38
CA PHE A 93 -10.69 -10.85 3.11
C PHE A 93 -10.50 -11.86 1.98
N GLN A 94 -9.71 -12.92 2.21
CA GLN A 94 -9.52 -13.98 1.22
C GLN A 94 -10.85 -14.64 0.86
N THR A 95 -11.65 -15.04 1.85
CA THR A 95 -12.97 -15.65 1.62
C THR A 95 -13.89 -14.74 0.82
N MET A 96 -13.96 -13.46 1.14
CA MET A 96 -14.76 -12.49 0.39
C MET A 96 -14.31 -12.39 -1.08
N VAL A 97 -13.01 -12.37 -1.36
CA VAL A 97 -12.48 -12.37 -2.73
C VAL A 97 -12.82 -13.68 -3.45
N LEU A 98 -12.70 -14.83 -2.78
CA LEU A 98 -13.06 -16.14 -3.33
C LEU A 98 -14.54 -16.19 -3.73
N GLU A 99 -15.44 -15.78 -2.84
CA GLU A 99 -16.88 -15.81 -3.07
C GLU A 99 -17.31 -14.86 -4.20
N LEU A 100 -16.69 -13.67 -4.30
CA LEU A 100 -17.01 -12.70 -5.35
C LEU A 100 -16.45 -13.08 -6.72
N THR A 101 -15.30 -13.74 -6.77
CA THR A 101 -14.62 -14.07 -8.03
C THR A 101 -14.89 -15.50 -8.51
N GLY A 102 -15.35 -16.39 -7.63
CA GLY A 102 -15.50 -17.82 -7.90
C GLY A 102 -14.18 -18.57 -8.07
N MET A 103 -13.06 -17.98 -7.66
CA MET A 103 -11.73 -18.61 -7.73
C MET A 103 -11.48 -19.54 -6.52
N ASP A 104 -10.51 -20.45 -6.65
CA ASP A 104 -10.19 -21.42 -5.60
C ASP A 104 -9.28 -20.87 -4.48
N ILE A 105 -8.40 -19.92 -4.80
CA ILE A 105 -7.40 -19.36 -3.88
C ILE A 105 -7.23 -17.85 -4.10
N ALA A 106 -7.15 -17.10 -2.99
CA ALA A 106 -6.81 -15.67 -2.95
C ALA A 106 -5.69 -15.43 -1.94
N ASN A 107 -4.88 -14.41 -2.16
CA ASN A 107 -3.83 -14.01 -1.21
C ASN A 107 -4.33 -12.96 -0.21
N GLY A 108 -3.48 -12.53 0.73
CA GLY A 108 -3.79 -11.51 1.73
C GLY A 108 -3.65 -10.06 1.25
N SER A 109 -3.83 -9.77 -0.05
CA SER A 109 -3.64 -8.50 -0.79
C SER A 109 -2.38 -8.38 -1.65
N LEU A 110 -2.41 -7.41 -2.58
CA LEU A 110 -1.30 -6.84 -3.34
C LEU A 110 -1.36 -5.30 -3.25
N LEU A 111 -0.42 -4.60 -3.88
CA LEU A 111 -0.29 -3.14 -3.74
C LEU A 111 -1.43 -2.36 -4.40
N ASP A 112 -1.74 -2.66 -5.67
CA ASP A 112 -2.81 -2.03 -6.44
C ASP A 112 -3.25 -2.93 -7.62
N GLU A 113 -4.30 -2.51 -8.36
CA GLU A 113 -4.82 -3.24 -9.52
C GLU A 113 -3.75 -3.46 -10.60
N ALA A 114 -3.01 -2.42 -10.94
CA ALA A 114 -2.07 -2.42 -12.05
C ALA A 114 -0.90 -3.37 -11.82
N THR A 115 -0.36 -3.40 -10.61
CA THR A 115 0.69 -4.33 -10.18
C THR A 115 0.16 -5.75 -9.97
N ALA A 116 -1.09 -5.91 -9.51
CA ALA A 116 -1.74 -7.22 -9.45
C ALA A 116 -1.91 -7.85 -10.85
N ALA A 117 -2.31 -7.05 -11.85
CA ALA A 117 -2.37 -7.51 -13.24
C ALA A 117 -0.98 -7.92 -13.76
N ALA A 118 0.08 -7.18 -13.43
CA ALA A 118 1.45 -7.52 -13.81
C ALA A 118 1.96 -8.80 -13.12
N GLU A 119 1.64 -9.03 -11.84
CA GLU A 119 1.93 -10.30 -11.17
C GLU A 119 1.13 -11.46 -11.79
N GLY A 120 -0.10 -11.21 -12.22
CA GLY A 120 -0.90 -12.16 -13.00
C GLY A 120 -0.23 -12.53 -14.33
N MET A 121 0.28 -11.54 -15.07
CA MET A 121 1.07 -11.74 -16.30
C MET A 121 2.32 -12.58 -16.02
N ALA A 122 3.05 -12.26 -14.94
CA ALA A 122 4.25 -13.01 -14.55
C ALA A 122 3.92 -14.45 -14.11
N MET A 123 2.82 -14.66 -13.40
CA MET A 123 2.33 -15.99 -13.02
C MET A 123 1.96 -16.82 -14.26
N ALA A 124 1.23 -16.23 -15.22
CA ALA A 124 0.88 -16.87 -16.47
C ALA A 124 2.13 -17.26 -17.28
N PHE A 125 3.13 -16.36 -17.35
CA PHE A 125 4.40 -16.65 -18.02
C PHE A 125 5.17 -17.81 -17.35
N ARG A 126 5.23 -17.84 -16.01
CA ARG A 126 5.89 -18.92 -15.26
C ARG A 126 5.17 -20.27 -15.38
N ALA A 127 3.85 -20.26 -15.45
CA ALA A 127 3.05 -21.47 -15.62
C ALA A 127 3.06 -22.00 -17.08
N ASN A 128 3.36 -21.12 -18.05
CA ASN A 128 3.40 -21.47 -19.45
C ASN A 128 4.56 -22.44 -19.76
N ARG A 129 4.24 -23.62 -20.30
CA ARG A 129 5.24 -24.62 -20.72
C ARG A 129 5.70 -24.44 -22.17
N ALA A 130 5.00 -23.61 -22.95
CA ALA A 130 5.37 -23.28 -24.32
C ALA A 130 6.36 -22.11 -24.35
N LYS A 131 7.10 -21.95 -25.46
CA LYS A 131 8.02 -20.81 -25.66
C LYS A 131 7.31 -19.51 -26.09
N ALA A 132 6.05 -19.32 -25.68
CA ALA A 132 5.30 -18.12 -26.05
C ALA A 132 5.70 -16.95 -25.15
N SER A 133 6.06 -15.82 -25.76
CA SER A 133 6.51 -14.59 -25.09
C SER A 133 5.55 -13.41 -25.27
N ILE A 134 4.38 -13.64 -25.88
CA ILE A 134 3.39 -12.58 -26.16
C ILE A 134 2.26 -12.69 -25.14
N PHE A 135 2.07 -11.64 -24.35
CA PHE A 135 0.90 -11.44 -23.49
C PHE A 135 -0.05 -10.45 -24.16
N ARG A 136 -1.33 -10.82 -24.32
CA ARG A 136 -2.34 -9.96 -24.96
C ARG A 136 -3.15 -9.24 -23.89
N VAL A 137 -3.34 -7.93 -24.08
CA VAL A 137 -4.10 -7.06 -23.18
C VAL A 137 -5.20 -6.40 -23.97
N ASP A 138 -6.41 -6.38 -23.42
CA ASP A 138 -7.54 -5.69 -24.03
C ASP A 138 -7.32 -4.16 -23.99
N PRO A 139 -7.48 -3.44 -25.11
CA PRO A 139 -7.30 -1.99 -25.14
C PRO A 139 -8.24 -1.20 -24.22
N ASP A 140 -9.38 -1.76 -23.81
CA ASP A 140 -10.34 -1.11 -22.91
C ASP A 140 -9.95 -1.26 -21.42
N THR A 141 -8.88 -1.99 -21.14
CA THR A 141 -8.27 -2.05 -19.80
C THR A 141 -7.84 -0.65 -19.36
N HIS A 142 -7.91 -0.36 -18.06
CA HIS A 142 -7.53 0.95 -17.54
C HIS A 142 -6.10 1.36 -17.99
N PRO A 143 -5.91 2.62 -18.44
CA PRO A 143 -4.66 3.02 -19.09
C PRO A 143 -3.44 2.92 -18.17
N GLN A 144 -3.62 3.16 -16.85
CA GLN A 144 -2.55 2.96 -15.86
C GLN A 144 -2.17 1.49 -15.70
N THR A 145 -3.14 0.57 -15.80
CA THR A 145 -2.90 -0.88 -15.76
C THR A 145 -2.13 -1.33 -17.00
N ILE A 146 -2.51 -0.85 -18.19
CA ILE A 146 -1.77 -1.09 -19.44
C ILE A 146 -0.34 -0.54 -19.35
N ALA A 147 -0.15 0.65 -18.78
CA ALA A 147 1.17 1.26 -18.63
C ALA A 147 2.10 0.40 -17.75
N VAL A 148 1.62 -0.05 -16.59
CA VAL A 148 2.41 -0.92 -15.70
C VAL A 148 2.70 -2.28 -16.34
N LEU A 149 1.73 -2.88 -17.04
CA LEU A 149 1.94 -4.12 -17.79
C LEU A 149 3.06 -3.96 -18.83
N ARG A 150 3.06 -2.85 -19.59
CA ARG A 150 4.13 -2.55 -20.56
C ARG A 150 5.49 -2.35 -19.91
N THR A 151 5.55 -1.73 -18.73
CA THR A 151 6.81 -1.52 -18.01
C THR A 151 7.39 -2.83 -17.46
N ARG A 152 6.54 -3.81 -17.15
CA ARG A 152 6.94 -5.09 -16.53
C ARG A 152 7.16 -6.23 -17.53
N ALA A 153 6.65 -6.10 -18.76
CA ALA A 153 6.74 -7.10 -19.83
C ALA A 153 8.16 -7.31 -20.36
#